data_AF-A0A853Q1W7-F1
#
_entry.id   AF-A0A853Q1W7-F1
#
_cell.length_a   1.000
_cell.length_b   1.000
_cell.length_c   1.000
_cell.angle_alpha   90.00
_cell.angle_beta   90.00
_cell.angle_gamma   90.00
#
_symmetry.space_group_name_H-M   'P 1'
#
loop_
_entity.id
_entity.type
_entity.pdbx_description
1 polymer ?
#
loop_
_entity_poly.entity_id
_entity_poly.type
_entity_poly.pdbx_seq_one_letter_code
_entity_poly.pdbx_strand_id
1 'polypeptide(L)'
;MLTFGLRHRINLFYRKDDGKSFFFEKTAEGVLLHPLALNEDFLTCIVFNEDFPNYEKVLPSEEYKKLEERLEDDNPCLIKFYFK
;
A
#
# COMPACT_ATOMS: atom_id res chain seq x y z
N MET A 1 -13.74 14.29 -20.97
CA MET A 1 -12.74 13.32 -20.47
C MET A 1 -12.02 14.00 -19.32
N LEU A 2 -12.38 13.68 -18.07
CA LEU A 2 -11.69 14.21 -16.90
C LEU A 2 -10.38 13.43 -16.75
N THR A 3 -9.28 14.01 -17.19
CA THR A 3 -7.95 13.51 -16.83
C THR A 3 -7.75 13.84 -15.35
N PHE A 4 -7.99 12.87 -14.46
CA PHE A 4 -7.44 12.94 -13.12
C PHE A 4 -5.92 12.93 -13.28
N GLY A 5 -5.31 14.12 -13.22
CA GLY A 5 -3.87 14.26 -13.33
C GLY A 5 -3.21 13.28 -12.37
N LEU A 6 -2.23 12.52 -12.88
CA LEU A 6 -1.36 11.65 -12.10
C LEU A 6 -0.81 12.48 -10.93
N ARG A 7 -1.47 12.38 -9.77
CA ARG A 7 -0.96 12.98 -8.55
C ARG A 7 0.27 12.17 -8.21
N HIS A 8 1.44 12.71 -8.52
CA HIS A 8 2.71 12.20 -8.05
C HIS A 8 2.66 12.29 -6.52
N ARG A 9 2.40 11.16 -5.87
CA ARG A 9 2.30 11.06 -4.41
C ARG A 9 3.66 10.66 -3.90
N ILE A 10 4.19 11.43 -2.98
CA ILE A 10 5.43 11.10 -2.30
C ILE A 10 5.10 10.86 -0.83
N ASN A 11 5.67 9.79 -0.29
CA ASN A 11 5.49 9.41 1.09
C ASN A 11 6.59 10.02 1.95
N LEU A 12 6.20 10.53 3.12
CA LEU A 12 7.11 10.99 4.17
C LEU A 12 6.73 10.31 5.48
N PHE A 13 7.59 9.41 5.96
CA PHE A 13 7.42 8.73 7.24
C PHE A 13 8.50 9.16 8.22
N TYR A 14 8.13 9.29 9.50
CA TYR A 14 9.04 9.59 10.59
C TYR A 14 8.99 8.47 11.63
N ARG A 15 10.13 7.86 11.93
CA ARG A 15 10.25 6.84 12.96
C ARG A 15 10.72 7.49 14.26
N LYS A 16 9.87 7.46 15.27
CA LYS A 16 10.10 8.11 16.57
C LYS A 16 11.28 7.49 17.34
N ASP A 17 11.48 6.17 17.21
CA ASP A 17 12.48 5.41 17.97
C ASP A 17 13.93 5.86 17.73
N ASP A 18 14.27 6.21 16.48
CA ASP A 18 15.62 6.64 16.10
C ASP A 18 15.66 8.02 15.41
N GLY A 19 14.53 8.72 15.37
CA GLY A 19 14.41 10.08 14.83
C GLY A 19 14.64 10.19 13.32
N LYS A 20 14.57 9.09 12.57
CA LYS A 20 14.82 9.10 11.12
C LYS A 20 13.57 9.39 10.31
N SER A 21 13.77 10.08 9.19
CA SER A 21 12.74 10.30 8.16
C SER A 21 13.03 9.49 6.90
N PHE A 22 11.97 8.95 6.31
CA PHE A 22 11.99 8.21 5.05
C PHE A 22 11.15 8.96 4.02
N PHE A 23 11.73 9.24 2.86
CA PHE A 23 11.10 9.96 1.76
C PHE A 23 11.17 9.11 0.49
N PHE A 24 10.03 8.65 -0.02
CA PHE A 24 9.99 7.71 -1.14
C PHE A 24 8.65 7.75 -1.89
N GLU A 25 8.69 7.48 -3.20
CA GLU A 25 7.47 7.33 -4.02
C GLU A 25 6.82 5.96 -3.83
N LYS A 26 7.63 4.89 -3.87
CA LYS A 26 7.19 3.49 -3.73
C LYS A 26 8.11 2.73 -2.77
N THR A 27 7.64 1.62 -2.22
CA THR A 27 8.48 0.74 -1.38
C THR A 27 9.59 0.08 -2.22
N ALA A 28 10.55 -0.57 -1.55
CA ALA A 28 11.62 -1.30 -2.24
C ALA A 28 11.07 -2.44 -3.13
N GLU A 29 9.91 -2.97 -2.77
CA GLU A 29 9.19 -4.03 -3.47
C GLU A 29 8.29 -3.50 -4.60
N GLY A 30 8.26 -2.18 -4.81
CA GLY A 30 7.50 -1.54 -5.88
C GLY A 30 6.07 -1.17 -5.52
N VAL A 31 5.65 -1.34 -4.25
CA VAL A 31 4.30 -1.03 -3.81
C VAL A 31 4.06 0.48 -3.74
N LEU A 32 2.99 0.95 -4.39
CA LEU A 32 2.47 2.30 -4.24
C LEU A 32 1.51 2.35 -3.05
N LEU A 33 1.73 3.30 -2.14
CA LEU A 33 0.87 3.45 -0.98
C LEU A 33 -0.28 4.41 -1.29
N HIS A 34 -1.50 3.95 -1.04
CA HIS A 34 -2.71 4.76 -1.07
C HIS A 34 -3.35 4.84 0.32
N PRO A 35 -2.80 5.68 1.23
CA PRO A 35 -3.27 5.80 2.60
C PRO A 35 -4.76 6.15 2.70
N LEU A 36 -5.49 5.43 3.54
CA LEU A 36 -6.84 5.78 3.99
C LEU A 36 -6.86 6.19 5.46
N ALA A 37 -6.15 5.46 6.31
CA ALA A 37 -6.08 5.73 7.74
C ALA A 37 -4.70 5.34 8.29
N LEU A 38 -4.23 6.09 9.27
CA LEU A 38 -2.94 5.90 9.94
C LEU A 38 -3.15 5.96 11.45
N ASN A 39 -2.53 5.05 12.18
CA ASN A 39 -2.37 5.14 13.63
C ASN A 39 -0.91 4.81 14.01
N GLU A 40 -0.63 4.67 15.31
CA GLU A 40 0.72 4.39 15.82
C GLU A 40 1.21 2.97 15.45
N ASP A 41 0.31 2.03 15.18
CA ASP A 41 0.65 0.62 14.94
C ASP A 41 0.75 0.29 13.44
N PHE A 42 -0.15 0.85 12.62
CA PHE A 42 -0.24 0.53 11.21
C PHE A 42 -0.82 1.65 10.33
N LEU A 43 -0.46 1.58 9.06
CA LEU A 43 -1.10 2.30 7.97
C LEU A 43 -2.06 1.37 7.23
N THR A 44 -3.31 1.80 7.03
CA THR A 44 -4.27 1.13 6.15
C THR A 44 -4.27 1.80 4.78
N CYS A 45 -4.04 1.02 3.73
CA CYS A 45 -4.08 1.47 2.35
C CYS A 45 -5.19 0.78 1.57
N ILE A 46 -5.81 1.51 0.64
CA ILE A 46 -6.57 0.88 -0.44
C ILE A 46 -5.61 0.30 -1.48
N VAL A 47 -5.98 -0.83 -2.08
CA VAL A 47 -5.18 -1.51 -3.09
C VAL A 47 -6.01 -1.70 -4.34
N PHE A 48 -5.45 -1.30 -5.48
CA PHE A 48 -6.05 -1.50 -6.78
C PHE A 48 -5.59 -2.83 -7.38
N ASN A 49 -6.45 -3.48 -8.16
CA ASN A 49 -6.16 -4.79 -8.75
C ASN A 49 -4.90 -4.76 -9.63
N GLU A 50 -4.63 -3.62 -10.28
CA GLU A 50 -3.42 -3.39 -11.10
C GLU A 50 -2.12 -3.52 -10.29
N ASP A 51 -2.17 -3.26 -8.98
CA ASP A 51 -1.01 -3.29 -8.08
C ASP A 51 -0.81 -4.66 -7.43
N PHE A 52 -1.74 -5.61 -7.56
CA PHE A 52 -1.67 -6.94 -6.92
C PHE A 52 -0.33 -7.64 -7.13
N PRO A 53 0.27 -7.68 -8.34
CA PRO A 53 1.56 -8.34 -8.54
C PRO A 53 2.70 -7.84 -7.63
N ASN A 54 2.64 -6.57 -7.18
CA ASN A 54 3.66 -6.00 -6.29
C ASN A 54 3.60 -6.59 -4.86
N TYR A 55 2.50 -7.26 -4.50
CA TYR A 55 2.28 -7.84 -3.17
C TYR A 55 2.71 -9.30 -3.05
N GLU A 56 3.05 -9.97 -4.15
CA GLU A 56 3.48 -11.39 -4.14
C GLU A 56 4.67 -11.63 -3.19
N LYS A 57 5.61 -10.67 -3.15
CA LYS A 57 6.81 -10.73 -2.31
C LYS A 57 6.63 -10.13 -0.93
N VAL A 58 5.51 -9.44 -0.68
CA VAL A 58 5.25 -8.69 0.55
C VAL A 58 4.29 -9.45 1.47
N LEU A 59 3.29 -10.12 0.88
CA LEU A 59 2.28 -10.87 1.61
C LEU A 59 2.71 -12.33 1.79
N PRO A 60 2.27 -12.97 2.89
CA PRO A 60 2.27 -14.42 2.97
C PRO A 60 1.49 -15.03 1.80
N SER A 61 1.94 -16.18 1.28
CA SER A 61 1.33 -16.82 0.11
C SER A 61 -0.17 -17.08 0.27
N GLU A 62 -0.62 -17.42 1.48
CA GLU A 62 -2.05 -17.62 1.79
C GLU A 62 -2.88 -16.32 1.67
N GLU A 63 -2.31 -15.18 2.04
CA GLU A 63 -2.96 -13.87 1.90
C GLU A 63 -2.91 -13.39 0.44
N TYR A 64 -1.80 -13.63 -0.25
CA TYR A 64 -1.66 -13.27 -1.66
C TYR A 64 -2.67 -14.01 -2.54
N LYS A 65 -2.91 -15.29 -2.27
CA LYS A 65 -3.92 -16.08 -2.99
C LYS A 65 -5.32 -15.47 -2.92
N LYS A 66 -5.67 -14.82 -1.80
CA LYS A 66 -6.95 -14.09 -1.67
C LYS A 66 -7.05 -12.89 -2.59
N LEU A 67 -5.92 -12.33 -3.07
CA LEU A 67 -5.91 -11.27 -4.08
C LEU A 67 -6.16 -11.84 -5.48
N GLU A 68 -5.59 -13.01 -5.77
CA GLU A 68 -5.74 -13.70 -7.06
C GLU A 68 -7.17 -14.19 -7.31
N GLU A 69 -7.89 -14.54 -6.24
CA GLU A 69 -9.28 -15.03 -6.31
C GLU A 69 -10.34 -13.91 -6.42
N ARG A 70 -9.92 -12.63 -6.43
CA ARG A 70 -10.85 -11.49 -6.44
C ARG A 70 -11.47 -11.24 -7.80
N LEU A 71 -12.72 -10.79 -7.77
CA LEU A 71 -13.49 -10.38 -8.95
C LEU A 71 -13.59 -8.85 -9.03
N GLU A 72 -13.94 -8.34 -10.21
CA GLU A 72 -14.05 -6.90 -10.46
C GLU A 72 -15.11 -6.23 -9.57
N ASP A 73 -16.20 -6.95 -9.27
CA ASP A 73 -17.32 -6.45 -8.45
C ASP A 73 -17.08 -6.56 -6.94
N ASP A 74 -15.95 -7.11 -6.51
CA ASP A 74 -15.64 -7.23 -5.09
C ASP A 74 -15.39 -5.87 -4.43
N ASN A 75 -15.80 -5.74 -3.16
CA ASN A 75 -15.52 -4.57 -2.34
C ASN A 75 -14.02 -4.22 -2.34
N PRO A 76 -13.62 -2.93 -2.33
CA PRO A 76 -12.22 -2.54 -2.35
C PRO A 76 -11.33 -3.29 -1.35
N CYS A 77 -10.15 -3.70 -1.81
CA CYS A 77 -9.19 -4.40 -0.98
C CYS A 77 -8.42 -3.41 -0.09
N LEU A 78 -8.23 -3.78 1.17
CA LEU A 78 -7.44 -3.02 2.14
C LEU A 78 -6.27 -3.86 2.64
N ILE A 79 -5.08 -3.26 2.70
CA ILE A 79 -3.90 -3.87 3.31
C ILE A 79 -3.41 -2.99 4.46
N LYS A 80 -3.05 -3.64 5.57
CA LYS A 80 -2.42 -3.01 6.74
C LYS A 80 -0.92 -3.20 6.67
N PHE A 81 -0.19 -2.09 6.69
CA PHE A 81 1.26 -2.05 6.81
C PHE A 81 1.62 -1.71 8.25
N TYR A 82 2.20 -2.68 8.96
CA TYR A 82 2.63 -2.51 10.34
C TYR A 82 4.02 -1.85 10.39
N PHE A 83 4.18 -0.88 11.29
CA PHE A 83 5.49 -0.28 11.54
C PHE A 83 6.37 -1.22 12.35
N LYS A 84 7.66 -1.28 12.02
CA LYS A 84 8.70 -2.04 12.72
C LYS A 84 9.79 -1.12 13.25
#